data_AF-A0A2A5JE96-F1
#
_entry.id   AF-A0A2A5JE96-F1
#
_cell.length_a   1.000
_cell.length_b   1.000
_cell.length_c   1.000
_cell.angle_alpha   90.00
_cell.angle_beta   90.00
_cell.angle_gamma   90.00
#
_symmetry.space_group_name_H-M   'P 1'
#
loop_
_entity.id
_entity.type
_entity.pdbx_description
1 polymer ?
#
loop_
_entity_poly.entity_id
_entity_poly.type
_entity_poly.pdbx_seq_one_letter_code
_entity_poly.pdbx_strand_id
1 'polypeptide(L)'
;MWDFNDPACPVSLRTEPTGTEGAEFTHDDQKNVGQAGVSWVARNDMPNFIGLDCKVGPVPKADALRLGKLWRHSLGRGKEIHTFWSITETGGEKFQDVRLSTKFGPMDIRLLKDSGVQLNDPATLRSDETWWRKRPAIKTFKAADFATAAIESESDEPVCRRPS
;
A
#
# COMPACT_ATOMS: atom_id res chain seq x y z
N MET A 1 -10.23 -2.42 11.43
CA MET A 1 -8.90 -2.80 10.90
C MET A 1 -8.99 -4.24 10.48
N TRP A 2 -8.55 -4.58 9.27
CA TRP A 2 -8.42 -5.97 8.82
C TRP A 2 -6.96 -6.35 8.96
N ASP A 3 -6.68 -7.34 9.79
CA ASP A 3 -5.33 -7.87 9.95
C ASP A 3 -5.22 -9.13 9.09
N PHE A 4 -4.51 -9.03 7.97
CA PHE A 4 -4.36 -10.16 7.05
C PHE A 4 -3.40 -11.25 7.56
N ASN A 5 -2.62 -10.94 8.60
CA ASN A 5 -1.69 -11.89 9.23
C ASN A 5 -2.35 -12.66 10.38
N ASP A 6 -3.47 -12.16 10.92
CA ASP A 6 -4.23 -12.87 11.95
C ASP A 6 -5.02 -14.04 11.33
N PRO A 7 -4.73 -15.30 11.71
CA PRO A 7 -5.47 -16.46 11.21
C PRO A 7 -6.96 -16.46 11.58
N ALA A 8 -7.35 -15.70 12.62
CA ALA A 8 -8.75 -15.53 13.01
C ALA A 8 -9.47 -14.45 12.17
N CYS A 9 -8.73 -13.65 11.40
CA CYS A 9 -9.32 -12.66 10.52
C CYS A 9 -10.09 -13.39 9.39
N PRO A 10 -11.38 -13.11 9.21
CA PRO A 10 -12.19 -13.77 8.20
C PRO A 10 -11.92 -13.23 6.79
N VAL A 11 -10.97 -12.30 6.62
CA VAL A 11 -10.46 -11.84 5.32
C VAL A 11 -8.96 -12.05 5.32
N SER A 12 -8.45 -12.85 4.38
CA SER A 12 -7.03 -13.18 4.27
C SER A 12 -6.53 -12.95 2.85
N LEU A 13 -5.23 -12.71 2.69
CA LEU A 13 -4.61 -12.65 1.37
C LEU A 13 -4.51 -14.07 0.78
N ARG A 14 -4.91 -14.24 -0.47
CA ARG A 14 -4.79 -15.52 -1.20
C ARG A 14 -3.45 -15.63 -1.90
N THR A 15 -2.98 -14.51 -2.44
CA THR A 15 -1.67 -14.38 -3.10
C THR A 15 -0.92 -13.22 -2.47
N GLU A 16 0.38 -13.16 -2.76
CA GLU A 16 1.20 -12.02 -2.38
C GLU A 16 0.62 -10.73 -3.00
N PRO A 17 0.51 -9.62 -2.23
CA PRO A 17 0.15 -8.32 -2.75
C PRO A 17 1.16 -7.82 -3.80
N THR A 18 0.68 -7.10 -4.80
CA THR A 18 1.52 -6.42 -5.80
C THR A 18 1.66 -4.93 -5.45
N GLY A 19 2.69 -4.24 -5.97
CA GLY A 19 2.92 -2.82 -5.71
C GLY A 19 3.54 -2.53 -4.33
N THR A 20 4.04 -3.57 -3.66
CA THR A 20 4.81 -3.47 -2.40
C THR A 20 6.26 -3.06 -2.64
N GLU A 21 6.76 -3.29 -3.85
CA GLU A 21 8.05 -2.87 -4.37
C GLU A 21 8.19 -1.35 -4.54
N GLY A 22 7.07 -0.62 -4.62
CA GLY A 22 7.03 0.84 -4.77
C GLY A 22 6.27 1.29 -6.01
N ALA A 23 6.13 2.61 -6.16
CA ALA A 23 5.45 3.20 -7.30
C ALA A 23 6.32 3.17 -8.57
N GLU A 24 5.67 3.12 -9.73
CA GLU A 24 6.33 3.32 -11.02
C GLU A 24 6.91 4.74 -11.15
N PHE A 25 7.95 4.86 -11.97
CA PHE A 25 8.48 6.14 -12.40
C PHE A 25 8.80 6.12 -13.89
N THR A 26 8.84 7.30 -14.50
CA THR A 26 9.26 7.46 -15.90
C THR A 26 10.33 8.54 -16.00
N HIS A 27 11.21 8.41 -17.00
CA HIS A 27 12.19 9.44 -17.31
C HIS A 27 11.65 10.36 -18.40
N ASP A 28 11.74 11.66 -18.16
CA ASP A 28 11.55 12.67 -19.20
C ASP A 28 12.90 12.92 -19.85
N ASP A 29 13.01 12.50 -21.11
CA ASP A 29 14.24 12.51 -21.89
C ASP A 29 14.05 13.33 -23.17
N GLN A 30 14.92 14.32 -23.38
CA GLN A 30 14.95 15.07 -24.61
C GLN A 30 15.71 14.29 -25.69
N LYS A 31 15.04 14.06 -26.83
CA LYS A 31 15.61 13.39 -28.00
C LYS A 31 15.90 14.39 -29.12
N ASN A 32 17.13 14.44 -29.61
CA ASN A 32 17.55 15.30 -30.72
C ASN A 32 17.83 14.48 -31.98
N VAL A 33 17.48 15.00 -33.15
CA VAL A 33 17.71 14.32 -34.44
C VAL A 33 19.20 14.29 -34.75
N GLY A 34 19.74 13.11 -35.08
CA GLY A 34 21.14 12.94 -35.49
C GLY A 34 22.17 12.89 -34.36
N GLN A 35 21.74 12.90 -33.10
CA GLN A 35 22.60 12.63 -31.94
C GLN A 35 22.37 11.22 -31.40
N ALA A 36 23.45 10.54 -31.00
CA ALA A 36 23.36 9.26 -30.30
C ALA A 36 23.01 9.50 -28.83
N GLY A 37 21.99 8.80 -28.33
CA GLY A 37 21.53 8.91 -26.95
C GLY A 37 20.43 9.96 -26.75
N VAL A 38 20.20 10.30 -25.47
CA VAL A 38 19.18 11.26 -25.01
C VAL A 38 19.76 12.13 -23.91
N SER A 39 19.21 13.34 -23.74
CA SER A 39 19.53 14.20 -22.60
C SER A 39 18.45 14.03 -21.53
N TRP A 40 18.84 13.52 -20.36
CA TRP A 40 17.92 13.36 -19.22
C TRP A 40 17.51 14.74 -18.68
N VAL A 41 16.20 14.96 -18.55
CA VAL A 41 15.63 16.21 -18.02
C VAL A 41 15.20 16.03 -16.58
N ALA A 42 14.32 15.05 -16.32
CA ALA A 42 13.74 14.82 -15.01
C ALA A 42 13.19 13.40 -14.85
N ARG A 43 12.80 13.04 -13.63
CA ARG A 43 12.04 11.83 -13.29
C ARG A 43 10.62 12.24 -12.91
N ASN A 44 9.63 11.53 -13.42
CA ASN A 44 8.23 11.67 -13.05
C ASN A 44 7.83 10.48 -12.17
N ASP A 45 7.59 10.76 -10.89
CA ASP A 45 7.17 9.79 -9.90
C ASP A 45 5.65 9.62 -9.92
N MET A 46 5.17 8.39 -10.11
CA MET A 46 3.74 8.11 -10.26
C MET A 46 3.10 7.76 -8.90
N PRO A 47 1.75 7.77 -8.80
CA PRO A 47 1.04 7.24 -7.64
C PRO A 47 1.29 5.73 -7.49
N ASN A 48 1.38 5.23 -6.26
CA ASN A 48 1.48 3.79 -6.05
C ASN A 48 0.13 3.08 -6.16
N PHE A 49 0.10 1.89 -6.75
CA PHE A 49 -1.07 1.03 -6.86
C PHE A 49 -0.81 -0.35 -6.24
N ILE A 50 -1.49 -0.63 -5.15
CA ILE A 50 -1.37 -1.89 -4.40
C ILE A 50 -2.51 -2.82 -4.81
N GLY A 51 -2.17 -3.99 -5.33
CA GLY A 51 -3.12 -5.04 -5.72
C GLY A 51 -3.25 -6.08 -4.61
N LEU A 52 -4.48 -6.38 -4.20
CA LEU A 52 -4.81 -7.41 -3.21
C LEU A 52 -5.71 -8.45 -3.85
N ASP A 53 -5.37 -9.73 -3.76
CA ASP A 53 -6.32 -10.83 -3.99
C ASP A 53 -6.78 -11.39 -2.65
N CYS A 54 -7.98 -10.98 -2.22
CA CYS A 54 -8.51 -11.33 -0.91
C CYS A 54 -9.45 -12.54 -0.98
N LYS A 55 -9.23 -13.48 -0.06
CA LYS A 55 -10.20 -14.51 0.31
C LYS A 55 -11.10 -13.96 1.42
N VAL A 56 -12.41 -14.13 1.26
CA VAL A 56 -13.42 -13.74 2.25
C VAL A 56 -14.09 -15.00 2.80
N GLY A 57 -13.94 -15.24 4.10
CA GLY A 57 -14.34 -16.46 4.79
C GLY A 57 -13.19 -17.47 4.97
N PRO A 58 -13.46 -18.70 5.40
CA PRO A 58 -14.80 -19.28 5.58
C PRO A 58 -15.50 -18.78 6.85
N VAL A 59 -16.82 -18.60 6.75
CA VAL A 59 -17.72 -18.33 7.88
C VAL A 59 -19.03 -19.11 7.68
N PRO A 60 -19.90 -19.25 8.72
CA PRO A 60 -21.22 -19.82 8.52
C PRO A 60 -21.98 -19.16 7.36
N LYS A 61 -22.67 -19.97 6.55
CA LYS A 61 -23.35 -19.52 5.31
C LYS A 61 -24.31 -18.34 5.51
N ALA A 62 -24.97 -18.29 6.67
CA ALA A 62 -25.88 -17.21 7.05
C ALA A 62 -25.16 -15.85 7.17
N ASP A 63 -23.85 -15.85 7.48
CA ASP A 63 -23.04 -14.66 7.74
C ASP A 63 -22.18 -14.24 6.53
N ALA A 64 -21.90 -15.14 5.60
CA ALA A 64 -20.93 -14.93 4.53
C ALA A 64 -21.24 -13.72 3.64
N LEU A 65 -22.51 -13.52 3.26
CA LEU A 65 -22.91 -12.35 2.47
C LEU A 65 -22.75 -11.05 3.26
N ARG A 66 -23.01 -11.07 4.57
CA ARG A 66 -22.84 -9.91 5.45
C ARG A 66 -21.36 -9.55 5.57
N LEU A 67 -20.50 -10.55 5.75
CA LEU A 67 -19.05 -10.37 5.78
C LEU A 67 -18.52 -9.79 4.47
N GLY A 68 -18.88 -10.35 3.31
CA GLY A 68 -18.44 -9.82 2.01
C GLY A 68 -18.87 -8.36 1.78
N LYS A 69 -20.09 -8.01 2.19
CA LYS A 69 -20.56 -6.61 2.15
C LYS A 69 -19.75 -5.72 3.09
N LEU A 70 -19.48 -6.17 4.32
CA LEU A 70 -18.71 -5.43 5.31
C LEU A 70 -17.28 -5.18 4.82
N TRP A 71 -16.62 -6.21 4.28
CA TRP A 71 -15.30 -6.11 3.66
C TRP A 71 -15.28 -5.01 2.59
N ARG A 72 -16.12 -5.12 1.55
CA ARG A 72 -16.13 -4.13 0.46
C ARG A 72 -16.54 -2.73 0.93
N HIS A 73 -17.48 -2.64 1.87
CA HIS A 73 -17.91 -1.35 2.43
C HIS A 73 -16.79 -0.68 3.23
N SER A 74 -15.97 -1.46 3.95
CA SER A 74 -14.88 -0.93 4.77
C SER A 74 -13.82 -0.19 3.95
N LEU A 75 -13.64 -0.56 2.68
CA LEU A 75 -12.72 0.10 1.75
C LEU A 75 -13.27 1.41 1.17
N GLY A 76 -14.55 1.70 1.38
CA GLY A 76 -15.20 2.91 0.92
C GLY A 76 -15.46 2.92 -0.59
N ARG A 77 -15.47 4.12 -1.18
CA ARG A 77 -15.74 4.37 -2.61
C ARG A 77 -14.61 5.16 -3.29
N GLY A 78 -13.43 5.18 -2.69
CA GLY A 78 -12.24 5.88 -3.20
C GLY A 78 -12.09 7.32 -2.70
N LYS A 79 -13.02 7.82 -1.90
CA LYS A 79 -12.85 9.11 -1.21
C LYS A 79 -12.14 8.94 0.13
N GLU A 80 -12.47 7.86 0.82
CA GLU A 80 -11.97 7.52 2.14
C GLU A 80 -10.50 7.11 2.07
N ILE A 81 -9.71 7.67 2.99
CA ILE A 81 -8.29 7.37 3.14
C ILE A 81 -8.15 6.35 4.27
N HIS A 82 -7.41 5.29 3.99
CA HIS A 82 -7.05 4.22 4.92
C HIS A 82 -5.53 4.11 4.96
N THR A 83 -4.99 3.41 5.96
CA THR A 83 -3.55 3.14 6.03
C THR A 83 -3.30 1.66 5.74
N PHE A 84 -2.48 1.38 4.75
CA PHE A 84 -2.02 0.02 4.42
C PHE A 84 -0.61 -0.17 4.96
N TRP A 85 -0.43 -1.18 5.80
CA TRP A 85 0.84 -1.57 6.39
C TRP A 85 1.42 -2.75 5.64
N SER A 86 2.71 -2.68 5.32
CA SER A 86 3.44 -3.75 4.63
C SER A 86 4.85 -3.89 5.15
N ILE A 87 5.39 -5.10 5.05
CA ILE A 87 6.84 -5.34 5.10
C ILE A 87 7.32 -5.23 3.66
N THR A 88 8.21 -4.28 3.39
CA THR A 88 8.78 -4.07 2.05
C THR A 88 10.12 -4.80 1.93
N GLU A 89 10.62 -5.00 0.70
CA GLU A 89 11.92 -5.65 0.45
C GLU A 89 13.10 -4.97 1.17
N THR A 90 13.00 -3.66 1.39
CA THR A 90 13.98 -2.85 2.14
C THR A 90 13.94 -3.07 3.65
N GLY A 91 13.07 -3.97 4.14
CA GLY A 91 12.93 -4.32 5.54
C GLY A 91 12.11 -3.31 6.36
N GLY A 92 11.62 -3.78 7.51
CA GLY A 92 10.84 -2.98 8.46
C GLY A 92 9.37 -2.79 8.07
N GLU A 93 8.55 -2.43 9.07
CA GLU A 93 7.16 -2.05 8.85
C GLU A 93 7.08 -0.65 8.22
N LYS A 94 6.54 -0.59 7.01
CA LYS A 94 6.24 0.65 6.30
C LYS A 94 4.73 0.76 6.05
N PHE A 95 4.28 1.96 5.73
CA PHE A 95 2.88 2.21 5.41
C PHE A 95 2.70 3.21 4.28
N GLN A 96 1.55 3.14 3.62
CA GLN A 96 1.04 4.18 2.75
C GLN A 96 -0.41 4.49 3.09
N ASP A 97 -0.76 5.76 2.95
CA ASP A 97 -2.14 6.19 2.99
C ASP A 97 -2.75 5.93 1.60
N VAL A 98 -3.86 5.20 1.57
CA VAL A 98 -4.45 4.61 0.37
C VAL A 98 -5.96 4.79 0.32
N ARG A 99 -6.50 4.78 -0.89
CA ARG A 99 -7.93 4.85 -1.21
C ARG A 99 -8.28 3.72 -2.18
N LEU A 100 -9.54 3.28 -2.18
CA LEU A 100 -10.01 2.33 -3.19
C LEU A 100 -9.86 2.97 -4.60
N SER A 101 -9.08 2.31 -5.47
CA SER A 101 -8.77 2.83 -6.80
C SER A 101 -9.89 2.55 -7.80
N THR A 102 -10.39 1.31 -7.79
CA THR A 102 -11.34 0.82 -8.77
C THR A 102 -12.56 0.21 -8.08
N LYS A 103 -13.72 0.32 -8.72
CA LYS A 103 -14.94 -0.33 -8.24
C LYS A 103 -14.76 -1.85 -8.33
N PHE A 104 -15.15 -2.55 -7.27
CA PHE A 104 -15.25 -4.01 -7.28
C PHE A 104 -16.12 -4.53 -8.42
N GLY A 105 -15.69 -5.67 -8.98
CA GLY A 105 -16.54 -6.51 -9.82
C GLY A 105 -17.79 -7.00 -9.07
N PRO A 106 -18.74 -7.63 -9.77
CA PRO A 106 -19.91 -8.22 -9.12
C PRO A 106 -19.46 -9.22 -8.04
N MET A 107 -20.13 -9.20 -6.89
CA MET A 107 -19.92 -10.18 -5.84
C MET A 107 -20.55 -11.50 -6.26
N ASP A 108 -19.86 -12.62 -6.03
CA ASP A 108 -20.46 -13.93 -6.24
C ASP A 108 -21.36 -14.28 -5.03
N ILE A 109 -22.55 -13.69 -5.03
CA ILE A 109 -23.54 -13.85 -3.97
C ILE A 109 -23.97 -15.32 -3.83
N ARG A 110 -24.02 -16.07 -4.93
CA ARG A 110 -24.40 -17.48 -4.92
C ARG A 110 -23.33 -18.29 -4.20
N LEU A 111 -22.07 -18.12 -4.61
CA LEU A 111 -20.95 -18.79 -3.97
C LEU A 111 -20.91 -18.49 -2.46
N LEU A 112 -21.00 -17.21 -2.05
CA LEU A 112 -21.01 -16.86 -0.62
C LEU A 112 -22.15 -17.52 0.16
N LYS A 113 -23.35 -17.59 -0.41
CA LYS A 113 -24.50 -18.24 0.26
C LYS A 113 -24.35 -19.76 0.34
N ASP A 114 -23.75 -20.37 -0.68
CA ASP A 114 -23.70 -21.82 -0.81
C ASP A 114 -22.48 -22.44 -0.12
N SER A 115 -21.32 -21.79 -0.17
CA SER A 115 -20.04 -22.28 0.36
C SER A 115 -19.60 -21.57 1.64
N GLY A 116 -20.13 -20.38 1.92
CA GLY A 116 -19.66 -19.54 3.03
C GLY A 116 -18.28 -18.90 2.80
N VAL A 117 -17.75 -18.98 1.57
CA VAL A 117 -16.40 -18.49 1.23
C VAL A 117 -16.35 -17.98 -0.22
N GLN A 118 -15.73 -16.82 -0.42
CA GLN A 118 -15.32 -16.34 -1.74
C GLN A 118 -13.80 -16.35 -1.79
N LEU A 119 -13.23 -17.11 -2.73
CA LEU A 119 -11.79 -17.31 -2.78
C LEU A 119 -11.04 -16.12 -3.41
N ASN A 120 -11.67 -15.42 -4.34
CA ASN A 120 -11.08 -14.29 -5.07
C ASN A 120 -12.01 -13.08 -4.96
N ASP A 121 -11.56 -12.03 -4.29
CA ASP A 121 -12.20 -10.71 -4.30
C ASP A 121 -11.12 -9.64 -4.51
N PRO A 122 -10.63 -9.46 -5.75
CA PRO A 122 -9.51 -8.58 -6.02
C PRO A 122 -9.87 -7.12 -5.73
N ALA A 123 -8.97 -6.43 -5.03
CA ALA A 123 -9.07 -5.02 -4.70
C ALA A 123 -7.81 -4.30 -5.17
N THR A 124 -7.97 -3.11 -5.75
CA THR A 124 -6.85 -2.22 -6.08
C THR A 124 -6.93 -0.99 -5.21
N LEU A 125 -5.88 -0.74 -4.44
CA LEU A 125 -5.72 0.43 -3.60
C LEU A 125 -4.74 1.39 -4.28
N ARG A 126 -5.05 2.68 -4.29
CA ARG A 126 -4.17 3.72 -4.80
C ARG A 126 -3.66 4.54 -3.62
N SER A 127 -2.35 4.74 -3.54
CA SER A 127 -1.80 5.85 -2.76
C SER A 127 -1.71 7.09 -3.62
N ASP A 128 -1.95 8.26 -3.03
CA ASP A 128 -1.64 9.53 -3.71
C ASP A 128 -0.15 9.88 -3.62
N GLU A 129 0.61 9.08 -2.86
CA GLU A 129 2.03 9.22 -2.68
C GLU A 129 2.79 8.14 -3.46
N THR A 130 4.03 8.47 -3.79
CA THR A 130 4.97 7.55 -4.43
C THR A 130 5.68 6.68 -3.39
N TRP A 131 6.04 7.28 -2.26
CA TRP A 131 6.99 6.71 -1.30
C TRP A 131 6.30 5.96 -0.16
N TRP A 132 6.93 4.89 0.30
CA TRP A 132 6.54 4.22 1.53
C TRP A 132 6.99 5.03 2.74
N ARG A 133 6.10 5.26 3.69
CA ARG A 133 6.41 5.96 4.94
C ARG A 133 6.86 4.97 6.01
N LYS A 134 7.79 5.41 6.85
CA LYS A 134 8.11 4.78 8.13
C LYS A 134 7.64 5.69 9.27
N ARG A 135 7.34 5.13 10.43
CA ARG A 135 7.05 5.96 11.62
C ARG A 135 8.25 6.88 11.91
N PRO A 136 8.02 8.13 12.37
CA PRO A 136 9.10 9.05 12.67
C PRO A 136 10.08 8.46 13.70
N ALA A 137 11.37 8.47 13.38
CA ALA A 137 12.41 8.16 14.35
C ALA A 137 12.59 9.35 15.30
N ILE A 138 12.36 9.13 16.59
CA ILE A 138 12.61 10.14 17.63
C ILE A 138 13.93 9.79 18.30
N LYS A 139 14.92 10.68 18.15
CA LYS A 139 16.21 10.56 18.84
C LYS A 139 16.46 11.84 19.65
N THR A 140 16.61 11.68 20.96
CA THR A 140 16.93 12.78 21.86
C THR A 140 18.45 12.87 22.01
N PHE A 141 19.01 14.04 21.76
CA PHE A 141 20.43 14.33 21.97
C PHE A 141 20.60 15.17 23.24
N LYS A 142 21.63 14.91 24.03
CA LYS A 142 22.04 15.81 25.12
C LYS A 142 23.00 16.88 24.57
N ALA A 143 23.14 17.99 25.30
CA ALA A 143 24.06 19.07 24.95
C ALA A 143 25.49 18.58 24.65
N ALA A 144 25.97 17.56 25.36
CA ALA A 144 27.28 16.94 25.18
C ALA A 144 27.42 16.14 23.87
N ASP A 145 26.31 15.69 23.27
CA ASP A 145 26.31 14.79 22.12
C ASP A 145 26.18 15.54 20.77
N PHE A 146 25.98 16.86 20.79
CA PHE A 146 25.70 17.66 19.59
C PHE A 146 26.82 17.63 18.55
N ALA A 147 28.09 17.51 18.99
CA ALA A 147 29.23 17.51 18.08
C ALA A 147 29.26 16.29 17.15
N THR A 148 28.62 15.18 17.55
CA THR A 148 28.59 13.92 16.79
C THR A 148 27.17 13.40 16.57
N ALA A 149 26.17 14.25 16.75
CA ALA A 149 24.76 13.87 16.65
C ALA A 149 24.40 13.52 15.20
N ALA A 150 24.29 12.22 14.92
CA ALA A 150 23.83 11.70 13.65
C ALA A 150 22.54 10.89 13.79
N ILE A 151 21.68 10.99 12.78
CA ILE A 151 20.52 10.13 12.55
C ILE A 151 20.71 9.54 11.16
N GLU A 152 20.71 8.21 11.07
CA GLU A 152 20.72 7.50 9.79
C GLU A 152 19.37 7.73 9.10
N SER A 153 19.44 8.06 7.80
CA SER A 153 18.25 8.18 6.96
C SER A 153 18.04 6.87 6.23
N GLU A 154 16.88 6.26 6.41
CA GLU A 154 16.41 5.10 5.62
C GLU A 154 15.52 5.53 4.44
N SER A 155 15.50 6.83 4.13
CA SER A 155 14.71 7.41 3.05
C SER A 155 15.51 7.42 1.76
N ASP A 156 14.87 6.97 0.68
CA ASP A 156 15.41 7.05 -0.69
C ASP A 156 15.38 8.48 -1.25
N GLU A 157 14.66 9.40 -0.59
CA GLU A 157 14.59 10.82 -0.92
C GLU A 157 15.08 11.73 0.22
N PRO A 158 15.52 12.97 -0.08
CA PRO A 158 15.90 13.95 0.94
C PRO A 158 14.74 14.28 1.88
N VAL A 159 14.87 13.93 3.17
CA VAL A 159 13.85 14.25 4.18
C VAL A 159 14.18 15.57 4.89
N CYS A 160 13.22 16.50 4.92
CA CYS A 160 13.34 17.71 5.74
C CYS A 160 13.17 17.36 7.23
N ARG A 161 14.25 17.51 8.01
CA ARG A 161 14.24 17.29 9.46
C ARG A 161 13.66 18.52 10.15
N ARG A 162 12.51 18.38 10.84
CA ARG A 162 12.00 19.45 11.70
C ARG A 162 12.67 19.37 13.07
N PRO A 163 13.21 20.47 13.62
CA PRO A 163 13.60 20.52 15.02
C PRO A 163 12.33 20.45 15.88
N SER A 164 12.34 19.54 16.87
CA SER A 164 11.34 19.42 17.93
C SER A 164 11.59 20.43 19.05
#